data_AF-A0A7S7EVT0-F1
#
_entry.id   AF-A0A7S7EVT0-F1
#
_cell.length_a   1.000
_cell.length_b   1.000
_cell.length_c   1.000
_cell.angle_alpha   90.00
_cell.angle_beta   90.00
_cell.angle_gamma   90.00
#
_symmetry.space_group_name_H-M   'P 1'
#
loop_
_entity.id
_entity.type
_entity.pdbx_description
1 polymer ?
#
loop_
_entity_poly.entity_id
_entity_poly.type
_entity_poly.pdbx_seq_one_letter_code
_entity_poly.pdbx_strand_id
1 'polypeptide(L)'
;MDEYLRLLMLAYFKEKKEKYSLYELRKNLGIAESYTLELINQLLEDGLLEIKNNLLSLSHKGRIFLMNNSLDWFSFEIEPMEQLFFHERWPLDKPYAPKNFSKKIK
;
A
#
# COMPACT_ATOMS: atom_id res chain seq x y z
N MET A 1 6.64 12.83 -3.58
CA MET A 1 5.39 12.21 -3.11
C MET A 1 4.95 11.11 -4.07
N ASP A 2 4.98 11.35 -5.39
CA ASP A 2 4.68 10.36 -6.43
C ASP A 2 5.48 9.06 -6.33
N GLU A 3 6.79 9.15 -6.06
CA GLU A 3 7.66 7.96 -6.08
C GLU A 3 7.30 6.93 -5.02
N TYR A 4 6.88 7.38 -3.83
CA TYR A 4 6.40 6.50 -2.77
C TYR A 4 5.10 5.79 -3.18
N LEU A 5 4.15 6.52 -3.77
CA LEU A 5 2.89 5.94 -4.25
C LEU A 5 3.11 4.96 -5.40
N ARG A 6 4.04 5.26 -6.31
CA ARG A 6 4.47 4.34 -7.39
C ARG A 6 4.99 3.04 -6.80
N LEU A 7 5.87 3.12 -5.80
CA LEU A 7 6.40 1.93 -5.14
C LEU A 7 5.32 1.11 -4.42
N LEU A 8 4.41 1.77 -3.69
CA LEU A 8 3.28 1.09 -3.04
C LEU A 8 2.34 0.42 -4.06
N MET A 9 2.06 1.07 -5.18
CA MET A 9 1.24 0.52 -6.24
C MET A 9 1.88 -0.73 -6.86
N LEU A 10 3.20 -0.68 -7.14
CA LEU A 10 3.95 -1.84 -7.61
C LEU A 10 3.96 -2.98 -6.59
N ALA A 11 4.13 -2.68 -5.30
CA ALA A 11 4.05 -3.65 -4.22
C ALA A 11 2.65 -4.31 -4.15
N TYR A 12 1.59 -3.55 -4.39
CA TYR A 12 0.23 -4.08 -4.41
C TYR A 12 0.04 -5.10 -5.54
N PHE A 13 0.47 -4.78 -6.76
CA PHE A 13 0.40 -5.71 -7.90
C PHE A 13 1.33 -6.93 -7.72
N LYS A 14 2.46 -6.78 -7.02
CA LYS A 14 3.33 -7.89 -6.63
C LYS A 14 2.58 -8.89 -5.75
N GLU A 15 1.90 -8.39 -4.71
CA GLU A 15 1.23 -9.19 -3.71
C GLU A 15 -0.04 -9.84 -4.26
N LYS A 16 -0.95 -9.04 -4.85
CA LYS A 16 -2.26 -9.53 -5.29
C LYS A 16 -2.22 -10.29 -6.61
N LYS A 17 -1.20 -10.07 -7.46
CA LYS A 17 -1.10 -10.68 -8.80
C LYS A 17 -2.44 -10.50 -9.55
N GLU A 18 -2.97 -11.55 -10.17
CA GLU A 18 -4.24 -11.52 -10.93
C GLU A 18 -5.50 -11.27 -10.07
N LYS A 19 -5.38 -11.26 -8.73
CA LYS A 19 -6.50 -11.04 -7.80
C LYS A 19 -6.62 -9.59 -7.33
N TYR A 20 -5.98 -8.66 -8.03
CA TYR A 20 -5.99 -7.24 -7.66
C TYR A 20 -7.39 -6.62 -7.79
N SER A 21 -7.68 -5.61 -6.98
CA SER A 21 -8.88 -4.80 -7.08
C SER A 21 -8.49 -3.32 -7.07
N LEU A 22 -8.86 -2.58 -8.11
CA LEU A 22 -8.59 -1.14 -8.18
C LEU A 22 -9.33 -0.36 -7.09
N TYR A 23 -10.48 -0.86 -6.65
CA TYR A 23 -11.22 -0.31 -5.51
C TYR A 23 -10.43 -0.47 -4.20
N GLU A 24 -9.88 -1.66 -3.94
CA GLU A 24 -9.07 -1.91 -2.75
C GLU A 24 -7.75 -1.14 -2.79
N LEU A 25 -7.08 -1.13 -3.94
CA LEU A 25 -5.86 -0.33 -4.17
C LEU A 25 -6.11 1.13 -3.79
N ARG A 26 -7.18 1.72 -4.32
CA ARG A 26 -7.56 3.10 -4.03
C ARG A 26 -7.83 3.31 -2.54
N LYS A 27 -8.57 2.40 -1.91
CA LYS A 27 -8.88 2.45 -0.48
C LYS A 27 -7.61 2.37 0.38
N ASN A 28 -6.65 1.52 0.01
CA ASN A 28 -5.40 1.33 0.72
C ASN A 28 -4.44 2.52 0.55
N LEU A 29 -4.40 3.11 -0.65
CA LEU A 29 -3.53 4.25 -0.94
C LEU A 29 -4.13 5.60 -0.53
N GLY A 30 -5.46 5.68 -0.35
CA GLY A 30 -6.15 6.90 0.06
C GLY A 30 -6.16 7.99 -1.03
N ILE A 31 -6.11 7.62 -2.31
CA ILE A 31 -5.99 8.55 -3.44
C ILE A 31 -7.26 8.59 -4.32
N ALA A 32 -7.38 9.63 -5.14
CA ALA A 32 -8.49 9.77 -6.09
C ALA A 32 -8.37 8.79 -7.27
N GLU A 33 -9.49 8.43 -7.88
CA GLU A 33 -9.54 7.49 -9.00
C GLU A 33 -8.79 7.97 -10.24
N SER A 34 -8.97 9.25 -10.61
CA SER A 34 -8.25 9.87 -11.73
C SER A 34 -6.74 9.75 -11.57
N TYR A 35 -6.25 9.98 -10.36
CA TYR A 35 -4.84 9.91 -10.04
C TYR A 35 -4.31 8.47 -9.97
N THR A 36 -5.13 7.52 -9.51
CA THR A 36 -4.80 6.08 -9.63
C THR A 36 -4.59 5.68 -11.08
N LEU A 37 -5.48 6.10 -11.99
CA LEU A 37 -5.38 5.80 -13.42
C LEU A 37 -4.15 6.47 -14.05
N GLU A 38 -3.86 7.72 -13.69
CA GLU A 38 -2.66 8.43 -14.12
C GLU A 38 -1.38 7.69 -13.72
N LEU A 39 -1.28 7.27 -12.45
CA LEU A 39 -0.15 6.50 -11.94
C LEU A 39 0.00 5.15 -12.66
N ILE A 40 -1.10 4.44 -12.93
CA ILE A 40 -1.07 3.18 -13.69
C ILE A 40 -0.51 3.43 -15.10
N ASN A 41 -0.97 4.47 -15.78
CA ASN A 41 -0.50 4.81 -17.12
C ASN A 41 0.99 5.15 -17.12
N GLN A 42 1.47 5.96 -16.17
CA GLN A 42 2.90 6.24 -16.01
C GLN A 42 3.72 4.96 -15.78
N LEU A 43 3.26 4.06 -14.91
CA LEU A 43 3.94 2.80 -14.64
C LEU A 43 3.97 1.86 -15.86
N LEU A 44 2.96 1.92 -16.73
CA LEU A 44 2.93 1.21 -18.01
C LEU A 44 3.93 1.83 -19.00
N GLU A 45 3.94 3.15 -19.13
CA GLU A 45 4.89 3.89 -19.98
C GLU A 45 6.35 3.64 -19.55
N ASP A 46 6.59 3.58 -18.25
CA ASP A 46 7.90 3.25 -17.67
C ASP A 46 8.26 1.76 -17.81
N GLY A 47 7.34 0.92 -18.27
CA GLY A 47 7.51 -0.53 -18.38
C GLY A 47 7.67 -1.25 -17.04
N LEU A 48 7.20 -0.65 -15.95
CA LEU A 48 7.20 -1.24 -14.61
C LEU A 48 5.97 -2.13 -14.38
N LEU A 49 4.86 -1.80 -15.04
CA LEU A 49 3.73 -2.69 -15.24
C LEU A 49 3.66 -3.15 -16.69
N GLU A 50 2.99 -4.27 -16.92
CA GLU A 50 2.69 -4.82 -18.24
C GLU A 50 1.25 -5.35 -18.27
N ILE A 51 0.68 -5.43 -19.47
CA ILE A 51 -0.61 -6.09 -19.69
C ILE A 51 -0.34 -7.52 -20.12
N LYS A 52 -0.75 -8.48 -19.28
CA LYS A 52 -0.63 -9.91 -19.55
C LYS A 52 -2.01 -10.56 -19.39
N ASN A 53 -2.48 -11.25 -20.43
CA ASN A 53 -3.82 -11.86 -20.45
C ASN A 53 -4.95 -10.87 -20.12
N ASN A 54 -4.88 -9.65 -20.67
CA ASN A 54 -5.80 -8.54 -20.37
C ASN A 54 -5.85 -8.08 -18.90
N LEU A 55 -4.84 -8.43 -18.10
CA LEU A 55 -4.70 -8.01 -16.71
C LEU A 55 -3.41 -7.21 -16.50
N LEU A 56 -3.44 -6.26 -15.58
CA LEU A 56 -2.23 -5.56 -15.13
C LEU A 56 -1.36 -6.52 -14.32
N SER A 57 -0.09 -6.58 -14.67
CA SER A 57 0.89 -7.44 -14.02
C SER A 57 2.20 -6.70 -13.80
N LEU A 58 2.90 -7.05 -12.72
CA LEU A 58 4.23 -6.53 -12.46
C LEU A 58 5.24 -7.12 -13.45
N SER A 59 5.87 -6.25 -14.24
CA SER A 59 6.89 -6.65 -15.23
C SER A 59 8.18 -7.11 -14.55
N HIS A 60 9.10 -7.69 -15.34
CA HIS A 60 10.43 -8.04 -14.83
C HIS A 60 11.20 -6.79 -14.36
N LYS A 61 11.12 -5.69 -15.12
CA LYS A 61 11.73 -4.40 -14.75
C LYS A 61 11.12 -3.85 -13.45
N GLY A 62 9.79 -3.96 -13.28
CA GLY A 62 9.09 -3.57 -12.06
C GLY A 62 9.55 -4.34 -10.82
N ARG A 63 9.83 -5.65 -10.96
CA ARG A 63 10.37 -6.48 -9.86
C ARG A 63 11.76 -6.00 -9.43
N ILE A 64 12.66 -5.78 -10.39
CA ILE A 64 14.00 -5.26 -10.09
C ILE A 64 13.92 -3.88 -9.43
N PHE A 65 13.00 -3.03 -9.91
CA PHE A 65 12.79 -1.70 -9.33
C PHE A 65 12.35 -1.77 -7.85
N LEU A 66 11.43 -2.67 -7.49
CA LEU A 66 11.02 -2.89 -6.11
C LEU A 66 12.17 -3.43 -5.23
N MET A 67 12.94 -4.40 -5.74
CA MET A 67 14.11 -4.95 -5.07
C MET A 67 15.11 -3.85 -4.69
N ASN A 68 15.45 -2.99 -5.66
CA ASN A 68 16.42 -1.92 -5.47
C ASN A 68 15.94 -0.84 -4.48
N ASN A 69 14.63 -0.66 -4.34
CA ASN A 69 14.03 0.32 -3.43
C ASN A 69 13.63 -0.29 -2.07
N SER A 70 14.03 -1.54 -1.78
CA SER A 70 13.79 -2.20 -0.49
C SER A 70 12.32 -2.22 -0.06
N LEU A 71 11.38 -2.29 -1.01
CA LEU A 71 9.94 -2.45 -0.72
C LEU A 71 9.44 -3.88 -0.96
N ASP A 72 10.37 -4.81 -1.11
CA ASP A 72 10.05 -6.21 -1.35
C ASP A 72 9.41 -6.93 -0.16
N TRP A 73 9.65 -6.45 1.07
CA TRP A 73 9.07 -6.99 2.30
C TRP A 73 7.71 -6.36 2.66
N PHE A 74 7.28 -5.33 1.92
CA PHE A 74 6.01 -4.66 2.19
C PHE A 74 4.84 -5.58 1.87
N SER A 75 3.84 -5.58 2.76
CA SER A 75 2.60 -6.31 2.60
C SER A 75 1.42 -5.41 2.94
N PHE A 76 0.39 -5.42 2.08
CA PHE A 76 -0.93 -4.87 2.34
C PHE A 76 -1.79 -5.81 3.18
N GLU A 77 -1.32 -7.03 3.47
CA GLU A 77 -1.90 -7.84 4.52
C GLU A 77 -1.61 -7.17 5.86
N ILE A 78 -2.64 -6.51 6.39
CA ILE A 78 -2.68 -6.10 7.78
C ILE A 78 -2.70 -7.41 8.56
N GLU A 79 -1.57 -7.79 9.20
CA GLU A 79 -1.64 -8.74 10.32
C GLU A 79 -2.79 -8.25 11.20
N PRO A 80 -3.71 -9.12 11.64
CA PRO A 80 -4.77 -8.71 12.54
C PRO A 80 -4.08 -8.18 13.79
N MET A 81 -3.87 -6.86 13.80
CA MET A 81 -3.42 -6.10 14.94
C MET A 81 -4.47 -6.46 15.96
N GLU A 82 -4.09 -7.32 16.93
CA GLU A 82 -4.98 -7.86 17.95
C GLU A 82 -5.96 -6.77 18.25
N GLN A 83 -7.21 -6.99 17.81
CA GLN A 83 -8.20 -5.95 17.64
C GLN A 83 -7.94 -4.92 18.71
N LEU A 84 -7.46 -3.73 18.33
CA LEU A 84 -7.47 -2.58 19.22
C LEU A 84 -8.95 -2.29 19.42
N PHE A 85 -9.57 -3.17 20.18
CA PHE A 85 -10.87 -3.05 20.71
C PHE A 85 -10.72 -1.86 21.63
N PHE A 86 -10.96 -0.69 21.08
CA PHE A 86 -11.65 0.32 21.81
C PHE A 86 -12.98 -0.32 22.22
N HIS A 87 -12.96 -1.10 23.32
CA HIS A 87 -14.17 -1.66 23.92
C HIS A 87 -15.15 -0.53 24.26
N GLU A 88 -14.66 0.72 24.33
CA GLU A 88 -15.44 1.94 24.48
C GLU A 88 -14.87 3.05 23.59
N ARG A 89 -15.75 3.88 23.01
CA ARG A 89 -15.34 5.11 22.29
C ARG A 89 -14.60 6.03 23.25
N TRP A 90 -13.47 6.57 22.82
CA TRP A 90 -12.73 7.53 23.63
C TRP A 90 -13.58 8.80 23.87
N PRO A 91 -13.68 9.31 25.12
CA PRO A 91 -14.43 10.53 25.40
C PRO A 91 -13.82 11.76 24.70
N LEU A 92 -14.67 12.62 24.13
CA LEU A 92 -14.23 13.84 23.41
C LEU A 92 -13.58 14.88 24.33
N ASP A 93 -13.93 14.80 25.61
CA ASP A 93 -13.51 15.65 26.71
C ASP A 93 -12.17 15.22 27.35
N LYS A 94 -11.53 14.15 26.84
CA LYS A 94 -10.28 13.63 27.40
C LYS A 94 -9.17 13.53 26.36
N PRO A 95 -7.95 14.04 26.64
CA PRO A 95 -6.81 13.82 25.76
C PRO A 95 -6.47 12.32 25.68
N TYR A 96 -6.18 11.82 24.48
CA TYR A 96 -5.72 10.45 24.28
C TYR A 96 -4.24 10.33 24.66
N ALA A 97 -3.92 9.45 25.61
CA ALA A 97 -2.55 9.16 26.01
C ALA A 97 -2.16 7.75 25.51
N PRO A 98 -1.18 7.62 24.60
CA PRO A 98 -0.74 6.33 24.12
C PRO A 98 -0.23 5.44 25.26
N LYS A 99 -0.64 4.17 25.28
CA LYS A 99 -0.13 3.21 26.26
C LYS A 99 1.39 3.08 26.13
N ASN A 100 2.09 3.07 27.26
CA ASN A 100 3.55 2.97 27.35
C ASN A 100 4.35 4.16 26.74
N PHE A 101 3.73 5.31 26.46
CA PHE A 101 4.45 6.49 25.93
C PHE A 101 5.66 6.91 26.79
N SER A 102 5.55 6.77 28.12
CA SER A 102 6.62 7.13 29.07
C SER A 102 7.65 6.03 29.32
N LYS A 103 7.47 4.82 28.78
CA LYS A 103 8.44 3.74 28.98
C LYS A 103 9.56 3.87 27.94
N LYS A 104 10.78 4.07 28.42
CA LYS A 104 11.98 3.85 27.61
C LYS A 104 11.99 2.38 27.18
N ILE A 105 12.08 2.15 25.87
CA ILE A 105 12.42 0.82 25.34
C ILE A 105 13.78 0.45 25.95
N LYS A 106 13.84 -0.72 26.60
CA LYS A 106 15.08 -1.28 27.14
C LYS A 106 15.84 -2.01 26.04
#